data_AF-A0A7R9R5S0-F1
#
_entry.id   AF-A0A7R9R5S0-F1
#
_cell.length_a   1.000
_cell.length_b   1.000
_cell.length_c   1.000
_cell.angle_alpha   90.00
_cell.angle_beta   90.00
_cell.angle_gamma   90.00
#
_symmetry.space_group_name_H-M   'P 1'
#
loop_
_entity.id
_entity.type
_entity.pdbx_description
1 polymer ?
#
loop_
_entity_poly.entity_id
_entity_poly.type
_entity_poly.pdbx_seq_one_letter_code
_entity_poly.pdbx_strand_id
1 'polypeptide(L)'
;MKKLISKIIHSILTGQDYRTYVLATINQRFIDKAQELTSEIFEYKKRGDNWLEKLLDDTYKKKGKENKFKLLWFGGLNDKTVKNMTGGTSKKEVCLDLGKKNIEALRLLLKEFESSKNLYQIKIIIKKDDEQVELDDVESLFFVNIISAMKLTIQGGAWSEVGKKTEKGLLFTIFQLLQVPEDDYVLIFDEMKKKGLVENREIDAIVFNRDKEPLTVELKLLGIGNPEIGDEALARKVDLFLIDRLTEMMKRESEKIGVKVIEFRQENPLTEIYKFLTSKNVNCSPPEKMTSKQLEDRIEKIIEEWRESKEELRIIKKLKEWTK
;
A
#
# COMPACT_ATOMS: atom_id res chain seq x y z
N MET A 1 13.39 -1.44 3.50
CA MET A 1 12.26 -0.53 3.20
C MET A 1 12.74 0.82 2.65
N LYS A 2 13.56 1.60 3.38
CA LYS A 2 14.06 2.90 2.89
C LYS A 2 14.71 2.85 1.49
N LYS A 3 15.66 1.95 1.27
CA LYS A 3 16.29 1.74 -0.06
C LYS A 3 15.28 1.45 -1.18
N LEU A 4 14.20 0.71 -0.89
CA LEU A 4 13.14 0.42 -1.86
C LEU A 4 12.37 1.71 -2.20
N ILE A 5 12.01 2.49 -1.17
CA ILE A 5 11.32 3.77 -1.33
C ILE A 5 12.18 4.74 -2.14
N SER A 6 13.48 4.85 -1.85
CA SER A 6 14.40 5.71 -2.60
C SER A 6 14.44 5.36 -4.09
N LYS A 7 14.52 4.07 -4.44
CA LYS A 7 14.46 3.61 -5.83
C LYS A 7 13.13 3.94 -6.50
N ILE A 8 12.01 3.74 -5.79
CA ILE A 8 10.68 4.07 -6.30
C ILE A 8 10.55 5.58 -6.56
N ILE A 9 10.96 6.42 -5.61
CA ILE A 9 10.94 7.88 -5.75
C ILE A 9 11.82 8.33 -6.91
N HIS A 10 13.01 7.76 -7.06
CA HIS A 10 13.90 8.04 -8.19
C HIS A 10 13.24 7.68 -9.52
N SER A 11 12.63 6.51 -9.64
CA SER A 11 11.88 6.13 -10.85
C SER A 11 10.73 7.10 -11.14
N ILE A 12 9.97 7.51 -10.12
CA ILE A 12 8.87 8.47 -10.30
C ILE A 12 9.38 9.83 -10.81
N LEU A 13 10.40 10.39 -10.16
CA LEU A 13 10.94 11.71 -10.53
C LEU A 13 11.67 11.71 -11.88
N THR A 14 12.03 10.54 -12.40
CA THR A 14 12.63 10.35 -13.73
C THR A 14 11.64 9.84 -14.78
N GLY A 15 10.34 9.76 -14.46
CA GLY A 15 9.28 9.33 -15.38
C GLY A 15 9.29 7.82 -15.70
N GLN A 16 10.07 7.02 -14.98
CA GLN A 16 10.17 5.57 -15.14
C GLN A 16 9.06 4.83 -14.39
N ASP A 17 8.79 3.59 -14.79
CA ASP A 17 7.80 2.75 -14.10
C ASP A 17 8.38 2.11 -12.84
N TYR A 18 7.85 2.50 -11.68
CA TYR A 18 8.26 2.00 -10.38
C TYR A 18 7.53 0.70 -9.96
N ARG A 19 6.48 0.29 -10.70
CA ARG A 19 5.60 -0.83 -10.32
C ARG A 19 6.34 -2.16 -10.23
N THR A 20 7.40 -2.33 -11.02
CA THR A 20 8.26 -3.52 -10.99
C THR A 20 8.89 -3.75 -9.61
N TYR A 21 9.27 -2.69 -8.89
CA TYR A 21 9.79 -2.78 -7.52
C TYR A 21 8.71 -3.24 -6.52
N VAL A 22 7.48 -2.78 -6.70
CA VAL A 22 6.34 -3.21 -5.86
C VAL A 22 6.01 -4.67 -6.13
N LEU A 23 5.98 -5.09 -7.40
CA LEU A 23 5.77 -6.49 -7.81
C LEU A 23 6.85 -7.42 -7.25
N ALA A 24 8.12 -7.01 -7.30
CA ALA A 24 9.22 -7.77 -6.68
C ALA A 24 9.01 -7.95 -5.18
N THR A 25 8.58 -6.89 -4.48
CA THR A 25 8.26 -6.95 -3.04
C THR A 25 7.09 -7.90 -2.75
N ILE A 26 6.03 -7.84 -3.56
CA ILE A 26 4.88 -8.76 -3.48
C ILE A 26 5.32 -10.20 -3.67
N ASN A 27 6.16 -10.46 -4.68
CA ASN A 27 6.59 -11.81 -5.03
C ASN A 27 7.50 -12.39 -3.94
N GLN A 28 8.44 -11.61 -3.39
CA GLN A 28 9.25 -12.06 -2.26
C GLN A 28 8.38 -12.43 -1.06
N ARG A 29 7.48 -11.53 -0.63
CA ARG A 29 6.57 -11.79 0.50
C ARG A 29 5.70 -13.03 0.27
N PHE A 30 5.24 -13.23 -0.96
CA PHE A 30 4.45 -14.39 -1.33
C PHE A 30 5.26 -15.69 -1.22
N ILE A 31 6.49 -15.72 -1.74
CA ILE A 31 7.39 -16.88 -1.63
C ILE A 31 7.64 -17.21 -0.16
N ASP A 32 8.00 -16.22 0.66
CA ASP A 32 8.29 -16.41 2.08
C ASP A 32 7.08 -17.03 2.82
N LYS A 33 5.88 -16.51 2.58
CA LYS A 33 4.65 -17.00 3.22
C LYS A 33 4.16 -18.33 2.65
N ALA A 34 4.37 -18.60 1.37
CA ALA A 34 4.09 -19.91 0.78
C ALA A 34 5.00 -20.99 1.36
N GLN A 35 6.29 -20.70 1.58
CA GLN A 35 7.22 -21.61 2.24
C GLN A 35 6.80 -21.88 3.69
N GLU A 36 6.41 -20.84 4.44
CA GLU A 36 5.89 -20.98 5.80
C GLU A 36 4.65 -21.89 5.86
N LEU A 37 3.65 -21.66 5.00
CA LEU A 37 2.45 -22.50 4.91
C LEU A 37 2.80 -23.95 4.56
N THR A 38 3.64 -24.14 3.53
CA THR A 38 4.04 -25.46 3.04
C THR A 38 4.76 -26.24 4.15
N SER A 39 5.63 -25.58 4.91
CA SER A 39 6.30 -26.18 6.06
C SER A 39 5.31 -26.54 7.18
N GLU A 40 4.32 -25.70 7.48
CA GLU A 40 3.32 -26.02 8.51
C GLU A 40 2.51 -27.28 8.10
N ILE A 41 2.04 -27.36 6.85
CA ILE A 41 1.26 -28.50 6.34
C ILE A 41 2.10 -29.78 6.33
N PHE A 42 3.36 -29.71 5.91
CA PHE A 42 4.28 -30.84 5.91
C PHE A 42 4.38 -31.48 7.31
N GLU A 43 4.57 -30.66 8.35
CA GLU A 43 4.69 -31.12 9.72
C GLU A 43 3.40 -31.76 10.26
N TYR A 44 2.22 -31.23 9.91
CA TYR A 44 0.95 -31.86 10.28
C TYR A 44 0.75 -33.20 9.57
N LYS A 45 1.00 -33.27 8.24
CA LYS A 45 0.86 -34.51 7.47
C LYS A 45 1.82 -35.59 7.97
N LYS A 46 3.06 -35.23 8.30
CA LYS A 46 4.06 -36.16 8.86
C LYS A 46 3.60 -36.79 10.18
N ARG A 47 2.83 -36.08 11.00
CA ARG A 47 2.28 -36.57 12.28
C ARG A 47 1.00 -37.40 12.11
N GLY A 48 0.46 -37.49 10.90
CA GLY A 48 -0.84 -38.13 10.64
C GLY A 48 -2.03 -37.30 11.11
N ASP A 49 -1.85 -35.98 11.27
CA ASP A 49 -2.90 -35.07 11.75
C ASP A 49 -3.85 -34.63 10.63
N ASN A 50 -5.13 -34.38 10.96
CA ASN A 50 -6.06 -33.65 10.09
C ASN A 50 -5.67 -32.16 10.06
N TRP A 51 -4.75 -31.82 9.17
CA TRP A 51 -4.18 -30.47 9.10
C TRP A 51 -5.22 -29.41 8.78
N LEU A 52 -6.23 -29.71 7.94
CA LEU A 52 -7.27 -28.74 7.53
C LEU A 52 -8.00 -28.16 8.74
N GLU A 53 -8.33 -28.99 9.72
CA GLU A 53 -9.02 -28.56 10.96
C GLU A 53 -8.03 -28.02 11.99
N LYS A 54 -6.92 -28.72 12.23
CA LYS A 54 -5.96 -28.33 13.27
C LYS A 54 -5.28 -27.00 12.99
N LEU A 55 -4.97 -26.71 11.72
CA LEU A 55 -4.26 -25.50 11.32
C LEU A 55 -5.04 -24.22 11.67
N LEU A 56 -6.37 -24.24 11.51
CA LEU A 56 -7.26 -23.15 11.94
C LEU A 56 -7.28 -22.99 13.47
N ASP A 57 -7.56 -24.09 14.19
CA ASP A 57 -7.74 -24.05 15.65
C ASP A 57 -6.43 -23.70 16.38
N ASP A 58 -5.30 -24.22 15.91
CA ASP A 58 -4.00 -23.91 16.49
C ASP A 58 -3.57 -22.47 16.18
N THR A 59 -3.87 -21.96 14.99
CA THR A 59 -3.63 -20.53 14.65
C THR A 59 -4.53 -19.60 15.47
N TYR A 60 -5.75 -20.03 15.78
CA TYR A 60 -6.63 -19.31 16.67
C TYR A 60 -6.08 -19.19 18.11
N LYS A 61 -5.27 -20.16 18.58
CA LYS A 61 -4.61 -20.07 19.90
C LYS A 61 -3.36 -19.18 19.89
N LYS A 62 -2.70 -18.99 18.75
CA LYS A 62 -1.47 -18.17 18.63
C LYS A 62 -1.75 -16.67 18.83
N LYS A 63 -0.90 -15.96 19.59
CA LYS A 63 -0.96 -14.49 19.77
C LYS A 63 -0.32 -13.75 18.59
N GLY A 64 -0.66 -12.47 18.39
CA GLY A 64 -0.04 -11.60 17.40
C GLY A 64 -0.91 -11.32 16.17
N LYS A 65 -0.72 -10.14 15.57
CA LYS A 65 -1.55 -9.65 14.45
C LYS A 65 -1.41 -10.51 13.19
N GLU A 66 -0.24 -11.09 12.93
CA GLU A 66 -0.01 -11.94 11.76
C GLU A 66 -0.89 -13.19 11.75
N ASN A 67 -1.16 -13.76 12.93
CA ASN A 67 -2.00 -14.96 13.04
C ASN A 67 -3.46 -14.70 12.67
N LYS A 68 -3.92 -13.44 12.70
CA LYS A 68 -5.25 -13.08 12.16
C LYS A 68 -5.29 -13.27 10.65
N PHE A 69 -4.24 -12.85 9.93
CA PHE A 69 -4.18 -13.03 8.48
C PHE A 69 -4.06 -14.49 8.10
N LYS A 70 -3.21 -15.25 8.79
CA LYS A 70 -3.12 -16.70 8.61
C LYS A 70 -4.48 -17.39 8.82
N LEU A 71 -5.20 -17.04 9.88
CA LEU A 71 -6.53 -17.58 10.16
C LEU A 71 -7.51 -17.35 9.00
N LEU A 72 -7.48 -16.14 8.42
CA LEU A 72 -8.28 -15.82 7.23
C LEU A 72 -7.85 -16.65 6.02
N TRP A 73 -6.55 -16.72 5.74
CA TRP A 73 -6.01 -17.47 4.59
C TRP A 73 -6.37 -18.95 4.68
N PHE A 74 -6.26 -19.54 5.86
CA PHE A 74 -6.55 -20.95 6.10
C PHE A 74 -8.03 -21.27 5.90
N GLY A 75 -8.91 -20.31 6.22
CA GLY A 75 -10.33 -20.37 5.86
C GLY A 75 -10.62 -20.07 4.39
N GLY A 76 -9.63 -19.78 3.55
CA GLY A 76 -9.82 -19.38 2.15
C GLY A 76 -10.39 -17.96 1.99
N LEU A 77 -10.18 -17.08 2.97
CA LEU A 77 -10.74 -15.74 3.03
C LEU A 77 -9.66 -14.66 3.12
N ASN A 78 -10.05 -13.41 2.87
CA ASN A 78 -9.23 -12.23 3.13
C ASN A 78 -9.99 -11.23 4.02
N ASP A 79 -9.27 -10.28 4.62
CA ASP A 79 -9.82 -9.33 5.60
C ASP A 79 -10.91 -8.42 4.99
N LYS A 80 -10.79 -8.07 3.70
CA LYS A 80 -11.78 -7.23 2.99
C LYS A 80 -13.11 -7.98 2.84
N THR A 81 -13.07 -9.24 2.43
CA THR A 81 -14.27 -10.09 2.33
C THR A 81 -14.99 -10.19 3.68
N VAL A 82 -14.26 -10.50 4.76
CA VAL A 82 -14.86 -10.64 6.09
C VAL A 82 -15.45 -9.33 6.59
N LYS A 83 -14.76 -8.20 6.42
CA LYS A 83 -15.30 -6.89 6.79
C LYS A 83 -16.57 -6.56 6.03
N ASN A 84 -16.60 -6.81 4.73
CA ASN A 84 -17.79 -6.56 3.90
C ASN A 84 -18.98 -7.42 4.35
N MET A 85 -18.75 -8.70 4.65
CA MET A 85 -19.82 -9.62 5.12
C MET A 85 -20.41 -9.24 6.48
N THR A 86 -19.65 -8.50 7.29
CA THR A 86 -19.98 -8.29 8.72
C THR A 86 -20.21 -6.82 9.07
N GLY A 87 -20.21 -5.92 8.09
CA GLY A 87 -20.35 -4.48 8.32
C GLY A 87 -19.12 -3.84 8.99
N GLY A 88 -17.93 -4.43 8.84
CA GLY A 88 -16.65 -3.83 9.22
C GLY A 88 -15.90 -4.53 10.35
N THR A 89 -16.43 -5.61 10.95
CA THR A 89 -15.71 -6.37 11.98
C THR A 89 -14.81 -7.44 11.37
N SER A 90 -13.63 -7.61 11.96
CA SER A 90 -12.79 -8.78 11.69
C SER A 90 -12.07 -9.22 12.97
N LYS A 91 -12.87 -9.36 14.05
CA LYS A 91 -12.43 -9.98 15.30
C LYS A 91 -12.05 -11.44 15.07
N LYS A 92 -11.15 -11.97 15.89
CA LYS A 92 -10.52 -13.28 15.66
C LYS A 92 -11.54 -14.42 15.67
N GLU A 93 -12.54 -14.33 16.53
CA GLU A 93 -13.64 -15.28 16.70
C GLU A 93 -14.53 -15.31 15.45
N VAL A 94 -14.81 -14.12 14.89
CA VAL A 94 -15.60 -13.96 13.66
C VAL A 94 -14.83 -14.54 12.46
N CYS A 95 -13.53 -14.27 12.37
CA CYS A 95 -12.67 -14.86 11.35
C CYS A 95 -12.64 -16.40 11.43
N LEU A 96 -12.58 -16.97 12.63
CA LEU A 96 -12.60 -18.42 12.83
C LEU A 96 -13.92 -19.04 12.38
N ASP A 97 -15.06 -18.47 12.83
CA ASP A 97 -16.39 -18.96 12.48
C ASP A 97 -16.64 -18.91 10.96
N LEU A 98 -16.36 -17.78 10.33
CA LEU A 98 -16.50 -17.64 8.88
C LEU A 98 -15.52 -18.54 8.11
N GLY A 99 -14.29 -18.70 8.61
CA GLY A 99 -13.32 -19.62 8.03
C GLY A 99 -13.80 -21.06 8.04
N LYS A 100 -14.32 -21.55 9.19
CA LYS A 100 -14.90 -22.89 9.31
C LYS A 100 -16.10 -23.08 8.37
N LYS A 101 -17.00 -22.10 8.32
CA LYS A 101 -18.16 -22.12 7.40
C LYS A 101 -17.73 -22.18 5.93
N ASN A 102 -16.71 -21.43 5.55
CA ASN A 102 -16.22 -21.41 4.17
C ASN A 102 -15.53 -22.73 3.79
N ILE A 103 -14.75 -23.32 4.71
CA ILE A 103 -14.18 -24.67 4.51
C ILE A 103 -15.27 -25.70 4.29
N GLU A 104 -16.32 -25.69 5.13
CA GLU A 104 -17.38 -26.66 5.02
C GLU A 104 -18.20 -26.48 3.73
N ALA A 105 -18.46 -25.23 3.33
CA ALA A 105 -19.08 -24.93 2.04
C ALA A 105 -18.24 -25.46 0.87
N LEU A 106 -16.92 -25.27 0.90
CA LEU A 106 -16.04 -25.78 -0.15
C LEU A 106 -15.99 -27.32 -0.15
N ARG A 107 -15.93 -27.97 1.02
CA ARG A 107 -16.00 -29.44 1.13
C ARG A 107 -17.28 -30.01 0.52
N LEU A 108 -18.42 -29.37 0.76
CA LEU A 108 -19.70 -29.79 0.18
C LEU A 108 -19.70 -29.71 -1.35
N LEU A 109 -19.21 -28.59 -1.91
CA LEU A 109 -19.08 -28.43 -3.36
C LEU A 109 -18.15 -29.50 -3.95
N LEU A 110 -17.02 -29.80 -3.30
CA LEU A 110 -16.08 -30.81 -3.78
C LEU A 110 -16.69 -32.23 -3.81
N LYS A 111 -17.50 -32.60 -2.81
CA LYS A 111 -18.22 -33.88 -2.81
C LYS A 111 -19.22 -33.98 -3.97
N GLU A 112 -19.91 -32.89 -4.29
CA GLU A 112 -20.80 -32.84 -5.46
C GLU A 112 -20.00 -33.02 -6.76
N PHE A 113 -18.82 -32.40 -6.85
CA PHE A 113 -17.92 -32.53 -8.01
C PHE A 113 -17.36 -33.95 -8.18
N GLU A 114 -16.94 -34.63 -7.11
CA GLU A 114 -16.46 -36.02 -7.16
C GLU A 114 -17.50 -37.01 -7.73
N SER A 115 -18.79 -36.71 -7.56
CA SER A 115 -19.89 -37.52 -8.11
C SER A 115 -20.05 -37.39 -9.64
N SER A 116 -19.42 -36.39 -10.25
CA SER A 116 -19.46 -36.16 -11.70
C SER A 116 -18.26 -36.82 -12.40
N LYS A 117 -18.53 -37.69 -13.38
CA LYS A 117 -17.46 -38.37 -14.14
C LYS A 117 -16.77 -37.36 -15.09
N ASN A 118 -15.44 -37.27 -15.01
CA ASN A 118 -14.50 -36.54 -15.90
C ASN A 118 -13.93 -35.18 -15.43
N LEU A 119 -13.66 -34.99 -14.14
CA LEU A 119 -12.95 -33.79 -13.68
C LEU A 119 -11.42 -33.95 -13.68
N TYR A 120 -10.71 -32.84 -13.92
CA TYR A 120 -9.25 -32.78 -13.77
C TYR A 120 -8.88 -32.72 -12.28
N GLN A 121 -7.89 -33.51 -11.87
CA GLN A 121 -7.34 -33.54 -10.52
C GLN A 121 -6.03 -32.76 -10.42
N ILE A 122 -5.82 -32.11 -9.27
CA ILE A 122 -4.53 -31.49 -8.90
C ILE A 122 -3.93 -32.34 -7.79
N LYS A 123 -2.74 -32.88 -8.02
CA LYS A 123 -1.99 -33.65 -7.02
C LYS A 123 -0.79 -32.85 -6.54
N ILE A 124 -0.70 -32.65 -5.22
CA ILE A 124 0.39 -31.91 -4.58
C ILE A 124 1.24 -32.84 -3.73
N ILE A 125 2.54 -32.86 -4.03
CA ILE A 125 3.56 -33.57 -3.27
C ILE A 125 4.49 -32.54 -2.66
N ILE A 126 4.58 -32.52 -1.33
CA ILE A 126 5.47 -31.63 -0.59
C ILE A 126 6.72 -32.42 -0.21
N LYS A 127 7.89 -31.95 -0.63
CA LYS A 127 9.19 -32.58 -0.35
C LYS A 127 10.05 -31.68 0.52
N LYS A 128 10.74 -32.28 1.48
CA LYS A 128 11.75 -31.63 2.31
C LYS A 128 12.86 -32.64 2.57
N ASP A 129 14.06 -32.34 2.07
CA ASP A 129 15.20 -33.26 2.11
C ASP A 129 14.81 -34.64 1.51
N ASP A 130 15.00 -35.73 2.26
CA ASP A 130 14.66 -37.10 1.84
C ASP A 130 13.22 -37.51 2.19
N GLU A 131 12.43 -36.62 2.79
CA GLU A 131 11.07 -36.89 3.21
C GLU A 131 10.05 -36.27 2.24
N GLN A 132 8.90 -36.93 2.08
CA GLN A 132 7.79 -36.41 1.30
C GLN A 132 6.45 -36.73 1.95
N VAL A 133 5.49 -35.82 1.78
CA VAL A 133 4.08 -36.06 2.09
C VAL A 133 3.24 -35.75 0.85
N GLU A 134 2.14 -36.48 0.72
CA GLU A 134 1.18 -36.29 -0.35
C GLU A 134 -0.12 -35.72 0.22
N LEU A 135 -0.66 -34.71 -0.47
CA LEU A 135 -2.01 -34.22 -0.22
C LEU A 135 -2.98 -34.98 -1.11
N ASP A 136 -4.10 -35.41 -0.53
CA ASP A 136 -5.20 -35.97 -1.32
C ASP A 136 -5.83 -34.89 -2.23
N ASP A 137 -6.81 -35.28 -3.06
CA ASP A 137 -7.44 -34.39 -4.03
C ASP A 137 -8.12 -33.19 -3.35
N VAL A 138 -8.78 -33.42 -2.21
CA VAL A 138 -9.48 -32.38 -1.44
C VAL A 138 -8.46 -31.45 -0.79
N GLU A 139 -7.47 -32.00 -0.09
CA GLU A 139 -6.38 -31.27 0.53
C GLU A 139 -5.60 -30.41 -0.48
N SER A 140 -5.36 -30.94 -1.69
CA SER A 140 -4.67 -30.24 -2.76
C SER A 140 -5.45 -29.01 -3.24
N LEU A 141 -6.78 -29.11 -3.38
CA LEU A 141 -7.63 -27.98 -3.74
C LEU A 141 -7.70 -26.93 -2.62
N PHE A 142 -7.76 -27.38 -1.35
CA PHE A 142 -7.67 -26.47 -0.21
C PHE A 142 -6.33 -25.72 -0.18
N PHE A 143 -5.22 -26.40 -0.44
CA PHE A 143 -3.91 -25.76 -0.52
C PHE A 143 -3.88 -24.65 -1.57
N VAL A 144 -4.42 -24.91 -2.78
CA VAL A 144 -4.52 -23.91 -3.85
C VAL A 144 -5.40 -22.73 -3.43
N ASN A 145 -6.53 -22.98 -2.77
CA ASN A 145 -7.43 -21.93 -2.30
C ASN A 145 -6.76 -21.05 -1.23
N ILE A 146 -6.07 -21.64 -0.27
CA ILE A 146 -5.33 -20.93 0.78
C ILE A 146 -4.25 -20.04 0.16
N ILE A 147 -3.44 -20.58 -0.77
CA ILE A 147 -2.41 -19.82 -1.47
C ILE A 147 -3.01 -18.64 -2.24
N SER A 148 -4.18 -18.84 -2.87
CA SER A 148 -4.86 -17.78 -3.63
C SER A 148 -5.35 -16.66 -2.72
N ALA A 149 -6.01 -17.00 -1.60
CA ALA A 149 -6.44 -16.02 -0.60
C ALA A 149 -5.27 -15.25 0.03
N MET A 150 -4.16 -15.95 0.27
CA MET A 150 -2.91 -15.37 0.74
C MET A 150 -2.32 -14.39 -0.28
N LYS A 151 -2.24 -14.76 -1.56
CA LYS A 151 -1.72 -13.88 -2.63
C LYS A 151 -2.50 -12.59 -2.73
N LEU A 152 -3.84 -12.66 -2.70
CA LEU A 152 -4.71 -11.49 -2.75
C LEU A 152 -4.47 -10.54 -1.56
N THR A 153 -4.32 -11.11 -0.36
CA THR A 153 -4.01 -10.33 0.85
C THR A 153 -2.65 -9.64 0.75
N ILE A 154 -1.62 -10.37 0.32
CA ILE A 154 -0.26 -9.82 0.17
C ILE A 154 -0.22 -8.72 -0.88
N GLN A 155 -0.88 -8.92 -2.03
CA GLN A 155 -0.97 -7.91 -3.09
C GLN A 155 -1.62 -6.63 -2.60
N GLY A 156 -2.84 -6.71 -2.05
CA GLY A 156 -3.56 -5.54 -1.56
C GLY A 156 -2.81 -4.81 -0.45
N GLY A 157 -2.24 -5.56 0.50
CA GLY A 157 -1.46 -5.01 1.60
C GLY A 157 -0.18 -4.32 1.13
N ALA A 158 0.56 -4.93 0.20
CA ALA A 158 1.81 -4.36 -0.30
C ALA A 158 1.60 -3.11 -1.14
N TRP A 159 0.59 -3.08 -2.03
CA TRP A 159 0.26 -1.86 -2.80
C TRP A 159 -0.09 -0.70 -1.87
N SER A 160 -0.91 -0.96 -0.84
CA SER A 160 -1.29 0.07 0.12
C SER A 160 -0.11 0.54 0.98
N GLU A 161 0.67 -0.40 1.53
CA GLU A 161 1.80 -0.08 2.41
C GLU A 161 2.92 0.66 1.66
N VAL A 162 3.31 0.14 0.49
CA VAL A 162 4.36 0.76 -0.32
C VAL A 162 3.88 2.09 -0.89
N GLY A 163 2.63 2.17 -1.35
CA GLY A 163 2.00 3.41 -1.79
C GLY A 163 2.08 4.50 -0.74
N LYS A 164 1.45 4.30 0.43
CA LYS A 164 1.43 5.30 1.52
C LYS A 164 2.82 5.77 1.93
N LYS A 165 3.78 4.84 2.08
CA LYS A 165 5.16 5.19 2.46
C LYS A 165 5.89 5.96 1.35
N THR A 166 5.62 5.62 0.10
CA THR A 166 6.20 6.29 -1.06
C THR A 166 5.62 7.68 -1.23
N GLU A 167 4.29 7.85 -1.17
CA GLU A 167 3.61 9.14 -1.38
C GLU A 167 4.12 10.20 -0.41
N LYS A 168 4.17 9.85 0.88
CA LYS A 168 4.69 10.75 1.93
C LYS A 168 6.20 11.02 1.77
N GLY A 169 6.98 10.00 1.47
CA GLY A 169 8.42 10.15 1.21
C GLY A 169 8.71 11.00 -0.02
N LEU A 170 7.91 10.86 -1.08
CA LEU A 170 8.02 11.60 -2.32
C LEU A 170 7.72 13.08 -2.12
N LEU A 171 6.65 13.44 -1.40
CA LEU A 171 6.35 14.83 -1.06
C LEU A 171 7.49 15.45 -0.25
N PHE A 172 7.98 14.75 0.77
CA PHE A 172 9.14 15.21 1.55
C PHE A 172 10.37 15.43 0.65
N THR A 173 10.69 14.46 -0.22
CA THR A 173 11.81 14.58 -1.16
C THR A 173 11.64 15.74 -2.13
N ILE A 174 10.45 15.96 -2.69
CA ILE A 174 10.17 17.09 -3.59
C ILE A 174 10.43 18.41 -2.86
N PHE A 175 9.89 18.59 -1.65
CA PHE A 175 10.09 19.82 -0.88
C PHE A 175 11.55 20.04 -0.50
N GLN A 176 12.30 18.99 -0.17
CA GLN A 176 13.74 19.08 0.10
C GLN A 176 14.54 19.43 -1.16
N LEU A 177 14.22 18.84 -2.32
CA LEU A 177 14.90 19.14 -3.59
C LEU A 177 14.62 20.56 -4.07
N LEU A 178 13.43 21.09 -3.77
CA LEU A 178 13.05 22.47 -4.04
C LEU A 178 13.40 23.44 -2.89
N GLN A 179 14.11 22.97 -1.87
CA GLN A 179 14.52 23.77 -0.71
C GLN A 179 13.35 24.57 -0.07
N VAL A 180 12.15 24.01 -0.06
CA VAL A 180 11.03 24.58 0.69
C VAL A 180 11.41 24.56 2.18
N PRO A 181 11.36 25.70 2.89
CA PRO A 181 11.63 25.70 4.32
C PRO A 181 10.78 24.65 5.02
N GLU A 182 11.40 23.85 5.88
CA GLU A 182 10.70 22.82 6.69
C GLU A 182 9.51 23.37 7.47
N ASP A 183 9.59 24.65 7.75
CA ASP A 183 8.64 25.43 8.49
C ASP A 183 7.40 25.85 7.70
N ASP A 184 7.45 25.70 6.38
CA ASP A 184 6.43 26.12 5.43
C ASP A 184 5.69 24.93 4.81
N TYR A 185 5.79 23.72 5.40
CA TYR A 185 4.91 22.62 5.01
C TYR A 185 4.57 21.65 6.16
N VAL A 186 3.48 20.92 5.97
CA VAL A 186 3.00 19.85 6.86
C VAL A 186 2.68 18.62 6.02
N LEU A 187 3.15 17.44 6.44
CA LEU A 187 2.92 16.15 5.75
C LEU A 187 2.08 15.15 6.57
N ILE A 188 1.60 15.57 7.74
CA ILE A 188 0.87 14.69 8.67
C ILE A 188 -0.57 15.18 8.80
N PHE A 189 -1.50 14.43 8.22
CA PHE A 189 -2.91 14.78 8.21
C PHE A 189 -3.50 15.03 9.61
N ASP A 190 -3.20 14.16 10.59
CA ASP A 190 -3.70 14.33 11.96
C ASP A 190 -3.26 15.67 12.57
N GLU A 191 -2.07 16.15 12.23
CA GLU A 191 -1.58 17.46 12.66
C GLU A 191 -2.25 18.61 11.89
N MET A 192 -2.52 18.45 10.59
CA MET A 192 -3.30 19.43 9.82
C MET A 192 -4.70 19.59 10.43
N LYS A 193 -5.35 18.47 10.78
CA LYS A 193 -6.68 18.45 11.37
C LYS A 193 -6.70 19.09 12.76
N LYS A 194 -5.72 18.76 13.62
CA LYS A 194 -5.57 19.41 14.95
C LYS A 194 -5.44 20.93 14.85
N LYS A 195 -4.82 21.43 13.77
CA LYS A 195 -4.66 22.87 13.51
C LYS A 195 -5.86 23.52 12.82
N GLY A 196 -6.91 22.76 12.49
CA GLY A 196 -8.06 23.25 11.73
C GLY A 196 -7.71 23.69 10.30
N LEU A 197 -6.57 23.24 9.76
CA LEU A 197 -6.17 23.54 8.38
C LEU A 197 -6.97 22.73 7.36
N VAL A 198 -7.54 21.61 7.81
CA VAL A 198 -8.40 20.71 7.05
C VAL A 198 -9.50 20.22 7.97
N GLU A 199 -10.66 19.90 7.39
CA GLU A 199 -11.78 19.33 8.12
C GLU A 199 -11.59 17.81 8.32
N ASN A 200 -12.55 16.99 7.86
CA ASN A 200 -12.50 15.54 7.97
C ASN A 200 -11.95 14.83 6.73
N ARG A 201 -11.52 15.58 5.71
CA ARG A 201 -11.03 15.03 4.44
C ARG A 201 -9.52 14.94 4.43
N GLU A 202 -8.99 13.75 4.13
CA GLU A 202 -7.55 13.48 4.09
C GLU A 202 -6.88 14.25 2.93
N ILE A 203 -5.88 15.06 3.28
CA ILE A 203 -5.01 15.81 2.36
C ILE A 203 -3.57 15.36 2.63
N ASP A 204 -2.80 15.12 1.57
CA ASP A 204 -1.47 14.50 1.69
C ASP A 204 -0.40 15.51 2.16
N ALA A 205 -0.51 16.78 1.76
CA ALA A 205 0.35 17.85 2.25
C ALA A 205 -0.30 19.23 2.24
N ILE A 206 0.18 20.12 3.11
CA ILE A 206 -0.05 21.56 3.04
C ILE A 206 1.30 22.26 2.89
N VAL A 207 1.36 23.25 2.01
CA VAL A 207 2.51 24.16 1.84
C VAL A 207 2.03 25.59 2.07
N PHE A 208 2.77 26.39 2.81
CA PHE A 208 2.44 27.77 3.09
C PHE A 208 3.19 28.70 2.14
N ASN A 209 2.50 29.71 1.63
CA ASN A 209 3.16 30.80 0.93
C ASN A 209 3.84 31.77 1.93
N ARG A 210 4.53 32.78 1.41
CA ARG A 210 5.20 33.81 2.24
C ARG A 210 4.24 34.58 3.13
N ASP A 211 2.98 34.69 2.73
CA ASP A 211 1.88 35.35 3.45
C ASP A 211 1.18 34.41 4.46
N LYS A 212 1.69 33.18 4.61
CA LYS A 212 1.17 32.11 5.48
C LYS A 212 -0.23 31.59 5.11
N GLU A 213 -0.64 31.78 3.86
CA GLU A 213 -1.83 31.14 3.31
C GLU A 213 -1.51 29.67 2.96
N PRO A 214 -2.41 28.72 3.31
CA PRO A 214 -2.20 27.30 3.04
C PRO A 214 -2.55 26.96 1.59
N LEU A 215 -1.70 26.15 0.96
CA LEU A 215 -1.92 25.49 -0.32
C LEU A 215 -2.03 23.99 -0.07
N THR A 216 -3.09 23.38 -0.57
CA THR A 216 -3.37 21.96 -0.44
C THR A 216 -2.73 21.17 -1.58
N VAL A 217 -2.03 20.10 -1.22
CA VAL A 217 -1.38 19.20 -2.16
C VAL A 217 -1.89 17.79 -1.95
N GLU A 218 -2.36 17.18 -3.02
CA GLU A 218 -2.74 15.78 -3.07
C GLU A 218 -1.82 15.03 -4.02
N LEU A 219 -1.47 13.79 -3.64
CA LEU A 219 -0.59 12.95 -4.42
C LEU A 219 -1.19 11.54 -4.51
N LYS A 220 -1.29 11.02 -5.73
CA LYS A 220 -1.77 9.64 -5.98
C LYS A 220 -0.89 8.94 -7.01
N LEU A 221 -0.28 7.81 -6.65
CA LEU A 221 0.63 7.09 -7.56
C LEU A 221 -0.03 5.93 -8.35
N LEU A 222 -1.33 5.69 -8.18
CA LEU A 222 -2.00 4.48 -8.66
C LEU A 222 -2.35 4.48 -10.16
N GLY A 223 -2.76 3.29 -10.65
CA GLY A 223 -2.81 2.83 -12.05
C GLY A 223 -3.46 3.77 -13.08
N ILE A 224 -3.01 3.63 -14.33
CA ILE A 224 -3.44 4.41 -15.49
C ILE A 224 -4.97 4.49 -15.55
N GLY A 225 -5.49 5.72 -15.53
CA GLY A 225 -6.86 6.01 -15.95
C GLY A 225 -7.96 5.50 -15.02
N ASN A 226 -7.72 5.37 -13.71
CA ASN A 226 -8.82 5.17 -12.76
C ASN A 226 -9.59 6.49 -12.59
N PRO A 227 -10.80 6.64 -13.17
CA PRO A 227 -11.54 7.90 -13.13
C PRO A 227 -11.92 8.27 -11.70
N GLU A 228 -12.21 7.27 -10.86
CA GLU A 228 -12.65 7.46 -9.47
C GLU A 228 -11.61 8.19 -8.63
N ILE A 229 -10.31 7.97 -8.90
CA ILE A 229 -9.22 8.62 -8.14
C ILE A 229 -9.09 10.09 -8.52
N GLY A 230 -9.24 10.42 -9.81
CA GLY A 230 -9.26 11.81 -10.21
C GLY A 230 -10.52 12.49 -9.69
N ASP A 231 -11.68 11.85 -9.75
CA ASP A 231 -12.94 12.40 -9.21
C ASP A 231 -12.82 12.73 -7.71
N GLU A 232 -12.14 11.90 -6.92
CA GLU A 232 -11.85 12.21 -5.51
C GLU A 232 -11.01 13.49 -5.34
N ALA A 233 -9.91 13.63 -6.08
CA ALA A 233 -9.05 14.81 -6.01
C ALA A 233 -9.78 16.08 -6.51
N LEU A 234 -10.58 15.94 -7.57
CA LEU A 234 -11.40 17.03 -8.12
C LEU A 234 -12.51 17.46 -7.16
N ALA A 235 -13.18 16.50 -6.50
CA ALA A 235 -14.19 16.80 -5.49
C ALA A 235 -13.62 17.49 -4.25
N ARG A 236 -12.32 17.35 -4.00
CA ARG A 236 -11.59 18.02 -2.91
C ARG A 236 -11.13 19.43 -3.27
N LYS A 237 -11.10 19.80 -4.56
CA LYS A 237 -10.66 21.12 -5.06
C LYS A 237 -9.30 21.56 -4.50
N VAL A 238 -8.33 20.64 -4.51
CA VAL A 238 -6.98 20.93 -4.04
C VAL A 238 -6.26 21.93 -4.94
N ASP A 239 -5.27 22.65 -4.41
CA ASP A 239 -4.50 23.60 -5.21
C ASP A 239 -3.59 22.88 -6.23
N LEU A 240 -2.95 21.78 -5.79
CA LEU A 240 -2.03 20.99 -6.58
C LEU A 240 -2.35 19.49 -6.47
N PHE A 241 -2.52 18.84 -7.61
CA PHE A 241 -2.69 17.40 -7.72
C PHE A 241 -1.52 16.76 -8.48
N LEU A 242 -0.74 15.96 -7.76
CA LEU A 242 0.42 15.21 -8.27
C LEU A 242 0.02 13.77 -8.57
N ILE A 243 0.27 13.30 -9.78
CA ILE A 243 -0.19 11.97 -10.21
C ILE A 243 0.81 11.26 -11.12
N ASP A 244 0.80 9.93 -11.17
CA ASP A 244 1.60 9.17 -12.16
C ASP A 244 1.14 9.50 -13.59
N ARG A 245 -0.15 9.27 -13.89
CA ARG A 245 -0.78 9.58 -15.18
C ARG A 245 -2.28 9.84 -15.05
N LEU A 246 -2.80 10.79 -15.81
CA LEU A 246 -4.21 11.17 -15.88
C LEU A 246 -4.66 11.30 -17.35
N THR A 247 -5.94 11.06 -17.63
CA THR A 247 -6.48 11.25 -18.99
C THR A 247 -6.57 12.73 -19.35
N GLU A 248 -6.44 13.07 -20.64
CA GLU A 248 -6.55 14.46 -21.11
C GLU A 248 -7.90 15.11 -20.77
N MET A 249 -8.98 14.34 -20.84
CA MET A 249 -10.31 14.80 -20.44
C MET A 249 -10.31 15.25 -18.98
N MET A 250 -9.79 14.42 -18.07
CA MET A 250 -9.77 14.73 -16.65
C MET A 250 -8.88 15.93 -16.35
N LYS A 251 -7.72 16.08 -17.02
CA LYS A 251 -6.89 17.29 -16.89
C LYS A 251 -7.65 18.57 -17.23
N ARG A 252 -8.42 18.56 -18.31
CA ARG A 252 -9.26 19.70 -18.70
C ARG A 252 -10.35 19.99 -17.67
N GLU A 253 -10.96 18.97 -17.09
CA GLU A 253 -11.93 19.15 -16.00
C GLU A 253 -11.27 19.71 -14.74
N SER A 254 -10.05 19.27 -14.39
CA SER A 254 -9.26 19.85 -13.31
C SER A 254 -9.00 21.33 -13.48
N GLU A 255 -8.58 21.74 -14.67
CA GLU A 255 -8.29 23.13 -14.99
C GLU A 255 -9.53 24.02 -14.86
N LYS A 256 -10.71 23.55 -15.30
CA LYS A 256 -11.98 24.28 -15.19
C LYS A 256 -12.36 24.59 -13.74
N ILE A 257 -12.00 23.72 -12.80
CA ILE A 257 -12.29 23.91 -11.38
C ILE A 257 -11.13 24.51 -10.58
N GLY A 258 -10.04 24.90 -11.25
CA GLY A 258 -8.90 25.59 -10.66
C GLY A 258 -7.84 24.67 -10.02
N VAL A 259 -7.90 23.35 -10.24
CA VAL A 259 -6.92 22.38 -9.71
C VAL A 259 -5.75 22.26 -10.68
N LYS A 260 -4.52 22.58 -10.23
CA LYS A 260 -3.32 22.34 -11.05
C LYS A 260 -2.96 20.86 -11.02
N VAL A 261 -2.95 20.20 -12.18
CA VAL A 261 -2.46 18.83 -12.31
C VAL A 261 -1.02 18.83 -12.82
N ILE A 262 -0.18 18.00 -12.21
CA ILE A 262 1.18 17.70 -12.69
C ILE A 262 1.36 16.18 -12.71
N GLU A 263 1.72 15.64 -13.88
CA GLU A 263 2.02 14.23 -14.03
C GLU A 263 3.51 13.96 -13.85
N PHE A 264 3.88 12.88 -13.17
CA PHE A 264 5.28 12.47 -13.06
C PHE A 264 5.84 11.90 -14.36
N ARG A 265 4.98 11.44 -15.27
CA ARG A 265 5.36 10.92 -16.60
C ARG A 265 5.62 12.00 -17.65
N GLN A 266 5.34 13.26 -17.34
CA GLN A 266 5.63 14.37 -18.25
C GLN A 266 7.12 14.75 -18.21
N GLU A 267 7.55 15.62 -19.11
CA GLU A 267 8.91 16.13 -19.08
C GLU A 267 9.13 17.08 -17.90
N ASN A 268 10.23 16.88 -17.15
CA ASN A 268 10.67 17.76 -16.06
C ASN A 268 9.59 18.06 -15.00
N PRO A 269 8.94 17.05 -14.37
CA PRO A 269 7.83 17.27 -13.44
C PRO A 269 8.23 18.14 -12.25
N LEU A 270 9.44 17.98 -11.73
CA LEU A 270 9.96 18.78 -10.61
C LEU A 270 10.05 20.29 -10.94
N THR A 271 10.40 20.62 -12.19
CA THR A 271 10.44 22.01 -12.66
C THR A 271 9.03 22.61 -12.74
N GLU A 272 8.04 21.82 -13.16
CA GLU A 272 6.65 22.29 -13.20
C GLU A 272 6.07 22.48 -11.79
N ILE A 273 6.44 21.63 -10.83
CA ILE A 273 6.09 21.82 -9.41
C ILE A 273 6.68 23.13 -8.90
N TYR A 274 7.98 23.38 -9.16
CA TYR A 274 8.64 24.61 -8.79
C TYR A 274 7.95 25.86 -9.36
N LYS A 275 7.59 25.85 -10.65
CA LYS A 275 6.89 26.96 -11.30
C LYS A 275 5.54 27.24 -10.63
N PHE A 276 4.79 26.20 -10.30
CA PHE A 276 3.51 26.35 -9.60
C PHE A 276 3.69 26.92 -8.19
N LEU A 277 4.60 26.37 -7.39
CA LEU A 277 4.86 26.87 -6.03
C LEU A 277 5.30 28.34 -6.06
N THR A 278 6.17 28.71 -7.00
CA THR A 278 6.62 30.09 -7.19
C THR A 278 5.48 31.01 -7.59
N SER A 279 4.58 30.58 -8.49
CA SER A 279 3.42 31.40 -8.89
C SER A 279 2.42 31.63 -7.77
N LYS A 280 2.46 30.78 -6.72
CA LYS A 280 1.70 30.93 -5.48
C LYS A 280 2.47 31.61 -4.34
N ASN A 281 3.60 32.26 -4.65
CA ASN A 281 4.43 32.98 -3.67
C ASN A 281 5.02 32.09 -2.55
N VAL A 282 5.26 30.81 -2.84
CA VAL A 282 5.94 29.89 -1.90
C VAL A 282 7.45 30.15 -1.92
N ASN A 283 8.08 30.07 -0.74
CA ASN A 283 9.53 30.16 -0.65
C ASN A 283 10.18 28.83 -1.08
N CYS A 284 10.79 28.79 -2.26
CA CYS A 284 11.47 27.61 -2.79
C CYS A 284 12.56 28.02 -3.80
N SER A 285 13.48 27.09 -4.06
CA SER A 285 14.55 27.21 -5.05
C SER A 285 14.27 26.33 -6.27
N PRO A 286 14.74 26.71 -7.47
CA PRO A 286 14.64 25.86 -8.65
C PRO A 286 15.40 24.55 -8.44
N PRO A 287 14.97 23.45 -9.07
CA PRO A 287 15.69 22.18 -8.96
C PRO A 287 17.11 22.30 -9.52
N GLU A 288 18.09 21.81 -8.76
CA GLU A 288 19.47 21.76 -9.22
C GLU A 288 19.62 20.83 -10.44
N LYS A 289 20.48 21.20 -11.39
CA LYS A 289 20.81 20.32 -12.51
C LYS A 289 21.64 19.14 -12.01
N MET A 290 21.04 17.96 -12.00
CA MET A 290 21.68 16.72 -11.58
C MET A 290 21.62 15.68 -12.70
N THR A 291 22.65 14.86 -12.80
CA THR A 291 22.56 13.59 -13.53
C THR A 291 21.59 12.65 -12.79
N SER A 292 21.06 11.65 -13.50
CA SER A 292 20.19 10.64 -12.88
C SER A 292 20.81 9.96 -11.66
N LYS A 293 22.14 9.73 -11.70
CA LYS A 293 22.86 9.11 -10.58
C LYS A 293 22.99 10.05 -9.37
N GLN A 294 23.31 11.32 -9.60
CA GLN A 294 23.36 12.32 -8.52
C GLN A 294 21.99 12.52 -7.86
N LEU A 295 20.91 12.48 -8.65
CA LEU A 295 19.55 12.53 -8.13
C LEU A 295 19.25 11.30 -7.25
N GLU A 296 19.60 10.10 -7.71
CA GLU A 296 19.45 8.86 -6.93
C GLU A 296 20.15 8.97 -5.57
N ASP A 297 21.44 9.35 -5.57
CA ASP A 297 22.24 9.47 -4.34
C ASP A 297 21.67 10.55 -3.40
N ARG A 298 21.16 11.65 -3.96
CA ARG A 298 20.50 12.72 -3.18
C ARG A 298 19.20 12.23 -2.54
N ILE A 299 18.38 11.47 -3.27
CA ILE A 299 17.13 10.88 -2.76
C ILE A 299 17.44 9.88 -1.65
N GLU A 300 18.45 9.03 -1.82
CA GLU A 300 18.89 8.09 -0.79
C GLU A 300 19.22 8.81 0.52
N LYS A 301 20.05 9.86 0.45
CA LYS A 301 20.41 10.67 1.62
C LYS A 301 19.18 11.29 2.31
N ILE A 302 18.28 11.91 1.54
CA ILE A 302 17.06 12.54 2.06
C ILE A 302 16.20 11.51 2.81
N ILE A 303 15.97 10.34 2.21
CA ILE A 303 15.12 9.29 2.80
C ILE A 303 15.79 8.61 3.99
N GLU A 304 17.12 8.51 4.03
CA GLU A 304 17.87 8.02 5.20
C GLU A 304 17.71 8.94 6.41
N GLU A 305 17.78 10.25 6.21
CA GLU A 305 17.63 11.27 7.25
C GLU A 305 16.17 11.42 7.71
N TRP A 306 15.21 11.15 6.82
CA TRP A 306 13.79 11.28 7.10
C TRP A 306 13.32 10.34 8.22
N ARG A 307 12.64 10.91 9.21
CA ARG A 307 11.95 10.19 10.29
C ARG A 307 10.61 10.84 10.55
N GLU A 308 9.54 10.08 10.43
CA GLU A 308 8.17 10.57 10.68
C GLU A 308 8.00 11.13 12.10
N SER A 309 8.60 10.50 13.11
CA SER A 309 8.58 11.02 14.48
C SER A 309 9.30 12.35 14.68
N LYS A 310 10.29 12.68 13.82
CA LYS A 310 10.92 14.00 13.85
C LYS A 310 10.00 15.07 13.28
N GLU A 311 9.21 14.72 12.27
CA GLU A 311 8.21 15.60 11.67
C GLU A 311 7.12 15.96 12.70
N GLU A 312 6.61 14.95 13.42
CA GLU A 312 5.67 15.16 14.54
C GLU A 312 6.26 16.09 15.61
N LEU A 313 7.50 15.84 16.04
CA LEU A 313 8.18 16.65 17.05
C LEU A 313 8.47 18.09 16.56
N ARG A 314 8.81 18.29 15.28
CA ARG A 314 8.99 19.63 14.68
C ARG A 314 7.69 20.42 14.75
N ILE A 315 6.59 19.79 14.35
CA ILE A 315 5.27 20.40 14.36
C ILE A 315 4.86 20.75 15.80
N ILE A 316 5.06 19.85 16.77
CA ILE A 316 4.76 20.07 18.19
C ILE A 316 5.59 21.22 18.79
N LYS A 317 6.89 21.32 18.46
CA LYS A 317 7.73 22.42 18.95
C LYS A 317 7.21 23.78 18.47
N LYS A 318 6.80 23.87 17.21
CA LYS A 318 6.18 25.07 16.64
C LYS A 318 4.81 25.41 17.21
N LEU A 319 4.02 24.42 17.64
CA LEU A 319 2.74 24.70 18.30
C LEU A 319 2.91 25.60 19.52
N LYS A 320 4.04 25.52 20.24
CA LYS A 320 4.34 26.40 21.38
C LYS A 320 4.71 27.83 20.99
N GLU A 321 5.15 28.05 19.75
CA GLU A 321 5.56 29.36 19.23
C GLU A 321 4.38 30.13 18.60
N TRP A 322 3.38 29.41 18.06
CA TRP A 322 2.18 30.01 17.46
C TRP A 322 0.98 30.16 18.42
N THR A 323 1.08 29.63 19.64
CA THR A 323 0.06 29.76 20.71
C THR A 323 0.49 30.69 21.84
N LYS A 324 1.49 31.55 21.60
CA LYS A 324 1.92 32.61 22.52
C LYS A 324 1.52 33.98 22.05
#